data_AF-A0A1R1A3V3-F1
#
_entry.id   AF-A0A1R1A3V3-F1
#
_cell.length_a   1.000
_cell.length_b   1.000
_cell.length_c   1.000
_cell.angle_alpha   90.00
_cell.angle_beta   90.00
_cell.angle_gamma   90.00
#
_symmetry.space_group_name_H-M   'P 1'
#
loop_
_entity.id
_entity.type
_entity.pdbx_description
1 polymer ?
#
loop_
_entity_poly.entity_id
_entity_poly.type
_entity_poly.pdbx_seq_one_letter_code
_entity_poly.pdbx_strand_id
1 'polypeptide(L)' 'MDSMRKVDVVPDDHPANKDVEIRLMPSGSETKTLVRLFGGQGTLIVNSWSPDSSQLAFVSYRFKD' A
#
# COMPACT_ATOMS: atom_id res chain seq x y z
N MET A 1 -2.50 -2.41 -18.20
CA MET A 1 -1.27 -2.35 -17.40
C MET A 1 -1.07 -0.91 -16.97
N ASP A 2 -1.64 -0.55 -15.81
CA ASP A 2 -1.42 0.77 -15.21
C ASP A 2 0.06 0.88 -14.86
N SER A 3 0.74 1.88 -15.43
CA SER A 3 2.16 2.15 -15.17
C SER A 3 2.35 2.37 -13.68
N MET A 4 3.12 1.51 -13.01
CA MET A 4 3.55 1.77 -11.63
C MET A 4 4.26 3.12 -11.65
N ARG A 5 3.72 4.12 -10.96
CA ARG A 5 4.37 5.42 -10.82
C ARG A 5 5.80 5.16 -10.35
N LYS A 6 6.78 5.70 -11.06
CA LYS A 6 8.20 5.47 -10.77
C LYS A 6 8.46 5.89 -9.32
N VAL A 7 8.74 4.91 -8.47
CA VAL A 7 9.00 5.13 -7.06
C VAL A 7 10.50 5.36 -6.93
N ASP A 8 10.90 6.58 -6.56
CA ASP A 8 12.29 6.94 -6.27
C ASP A 8 12.69 6.42 -4.87
N VAL A 9 12.73 5.10 -4.71
CA VAL A 9 13.16 4.45 -3.46
C VAL A 9 14.45 3.72 -3.72
N VAL A 10 15.46 4.03 -2.91
CA VAL A 10 16.76 3.35 -2.93
C VAL A 10 16.55 1.90 -2.47
N PRO A 11 17.20 0.90 -3.10
CA PRO A 11 17.19 -0.46 -2.59
C PRO A 11 17.56 -0.49 -1.10
N ASP A 12 16.89 -1.35 -0.33
CA ASP A 12 17.05 -1.52 1.12
C ASP A 12 16.61 -0.32 2.00
N ASP A 13 16.03 0.73 1.42
CA ASP A 13 15.41 1.81 2.18
C ASP A 13 14.01 1.44 2.67
N HIS A 14 13.61 2.04 3.80
CA HIS A 14 12.30 1.85 4.42
C HIS A 14 11.56 3.18 4.56
N PRO A 15 11.12 3.77 3.44
CA PRO A 15 10.61 5.14 3.42
C PRO A 15 9.27 5.26 4.15
N ALA A 16 9.22 6.24 5.04
CA ALA A 16 8.02 6.77 5.67
C ALA A 16 7.55 8.06 4.96
N ASN A 17 6.35 8.53 5.30
CA ASN A 17 5.79 9.83 4.92
C ASN A 17 5.63 10.03 3.40
N LYS A 18 5.05 9.06 2.71
CA LYS A 18 4.76 9.06 1.27
C LYS A 18 3.27 8.87 1.01
N ASP A 19 2.82 9.37 -0.14
CA ASP A 19 1.53 9.00 -0.70
C ASP A 19 1.61 7.58 -1.27
N VAL A 20 0.88 6.65 -0.67
CA VAL A 20 0.87 5.23 -1.05
C VAL A 20 -0.51 4.79 -1.49
N GLU A 21 -0.54 3.68 -2.24
CA GLU A 21 -1.78 3.02 -2.65
C GLU A 21 -1.76 1.55 -2.20
N ILE A 22 -2.86 1.07 -1.63
CA ILE A 22 -3.09 -0.37 -1.47
C ILE A 22 -3.92 -0.82 -2.68
N ARG A 23 -3.42 -1.81 -3.41
CA ARG A 23 -4.05 -2.32 -4.64
C ARG A 23 -4.34 -3.81 -4.51
N LEU A 24 -5.53 -4.21 -4.94
CA LEU A 24 -5.87 -5.62 -5.17
C LEU A 24 -5.37 -6.01 -6.55
N MET A 25 -4.53 -7.05 -6.61
CA MET A 25 -3.94 -7.56 -7.85
C MET A 25 -4.41 -9.00 -8.10
N PRO A 26 -5.53 -9.20 -8.80
CA PRO A 26 -5.98 -10.54 -9.16
C PRO A 26 -5.04 -11.18 -10.20
N SER A 27 -4.87 -12.51 -10.14
CA SER A 27 -4.11 -13.23 -11.16
C SER A 27 -4.86 -13.26 -12.48
N GLY A 28 -4.45 -12.44 -13.45
CA GLY A 28 -5.00 -12.40 -14.80
C GLY A 28 -6.21 -11.48 -14.99
N SER A 29 -6.56 -10.66 -14.00
CA SER A 29 -7.55 -9.58 -14.15
C SER A 29 -6.93 -8.21 -13.85
N GLU A 30 -7.71 -7.15 -14.03
CA GLU A 30 -7.24 -5.80 -13.80
C GLU A 30 -6.96 -5.53 -12.31
N THR A 31 -5.87 -4.82 -12.06
CA THR A 31 -5.51 -4.35 -10.72
C THR A 31 -6.42 -3.20 -10.30
N LYS A 32 -6.97 -3.26 -9.09
CA LYS A 32 -7.86 -2.23 -8.54
C LYS A 32 -7.23 -1.54 -7.33
N THR A 33 -7.20 -0.21 -7.31
CA THR A 33 -6.83 0.54 -6.11
C THR A 33 -7.96 0.47 -5.08
N LEU A 34 -7.65 0.01 -3.86
CA LEU A 34 -8.59 -0.08 -2.75
C LEU A 34 -8.60 1.21 -1.94
N VAL A 35 -7.43 1.78 -1.65
CA VAL A 35 -7.29 3.02 -0.89
C VAL A 35 -6.02 3.76 -1.29
N ARG A 36 -6.09 5.10 -1.27
CA ARG A 36 -4.94 6.02 -1.34
C ARG A 36 -4.81 6.70 0.01
N LEU A 37 -3.62 6.71 0.60
CA LEU A 37 -3.41 7.24 1.95
C LEU A 37 -1.97 7.76 2.12
N PHE A 38 -1.78 8.57 3.15
CA PHE A 38 -0.45 8.99 3.59
C PHE A 38 0.11 7.97 4.58
N GLY A 39 1.32 7.48 4.32
CA GLY A 39 1.93 6.41 5.09
C GLY A 39 3.35 6.12 4.61
N GLY A 40 3.71 4.85 4.54
CA GLY A 40 5.01 4.40 4.03
C GLY A 40 5.07 2.88 3.92
N GLN A 41 6.25 2.29 3.97
CA GLN A 41 6.38 0.82 4.00
C GLN A 41 5.63 0.19 5.18
N GLY A 42 5.55 0.91 6.32
CA GLY A 42 4.82 0.47 7.51
C GLY A 42 3.30 0.36 7.37
N THR A 43 2.72 0.82 6.25
CA THR A 43 1.26 0.82 6.01
C THR A 43 0.69 -0.60 6.03
N LEU A 44 1.45 -1.57 5.49
CA LEU A 44 1.06 -2.97 5.37
C LEU A 44 2.34 -3.82 5.31
N ILE A 45 2.72 -4.48 6.41
CA ILE A 45 4.04 -5.12 6.56
C ILE A 45 3.94 -6.66 6.56
N VAL A 46 2.97 -7.19 7.30
CA VAL A 46 2.70 -8.62 7.45
C VAL A 46 1.26 -8.92 7.05
N ASN A 47 0.93 -10.20 6.94
CA ASN A 47 -0.43 -10.65 6.61
C ASN A 47 -1.45 -9.99 7.55
N SER A 48 -2.19 -9.02 7.01
CA SER A 48 -3.12 -8.17 7.75
C SER A 48 -4.53 -8.28 7.18
N TRP A 49 -4.88 -9.44 6.62
CA TRP A 49 -6.20 -9.73 6.05
C TRP A 49 -6.93 -10.78 6.88
N SER A 50 -8.26 -10.73 6.84
CA SER A 50 -9.10 -11.75 7.44
C SER A 50 -8.90 -13.10 6.74
N PRO A 51 -9.13 -14.24 7.42
CA PRO A 51 -8.93 -15.57 6.83
C PRO A 51 -9.77 -15.83 5.56
N ASP A 52 -10.91 -15.17 5.45
CA ASP A 52 -11.81 -15.23 4.30
C ASP A 52 -11.46 -14.20 3.20
N SER A 53 -10.39 -13.41 3.39
CA SER A 53 -9.95 -12.33 2.49
C SER A 53 -10.99 -11.23 2.22
N SER A 54 -12.05 -11.13 3.04
CA SER A 54 -13.08 -10.09 2.88
C SER A 54 -12.67 -8.73 3.43
N GLN A 55 -11.71 -8.70 4.35
CA GLN A 55 -11.26 -7.49 5.04
C GLN A 55 -9.72 -7.44 5.12
N LEU A 56 -9.18 -6.22 5.15
CA LEU A 56 -7.78 -5.96 5.43
C LEU A 56 -7.63 -4.82 6.43
N ALA A 57 -6.60 -4.90 7.27
CA ALA A 57 -6.17 -3.86 8.18
C ALA A 57 -4.90 -3.20 7.64
N PHE A 58 -4.81 -1.89 7.81
CA PHE A 58 -3.64 -1.08 7.44
C PHE A 58 -3.49 0.08 8.41
N VAL A 59 -2.30 0.68 8.44
CA VAL A 59 -2.01 1.87 9.26
C VAL A 59 -1.78 3.08 8.36
N SER A 60 -2.44 4.19 8.68
CA SER A 60 -2.14 5.52 8.14
C SER A 60 -1.85 6.48 9.29
N TYR A 61 -1.13 7.57 8.99
CA TYR A 61 -0.83 8.61 9.96
C TYR A 61 -0.79 9.98 9.28
N ARG A 62 -0.69 11.03 10.10
CA ARG A 62 -0.53 12.41 9.66
C ARG A 62 0.45 13.12 10.58
N PHE A 63 1.13 14.13 10.06
CA PHE A 63 1.86 15.06 10.91
C PHE A 63 0.87 15.80 11.82
N LYS A 64 1.32 16.05 13.04
CA LYS A 64 0.63 16.97 13.95
C LYS A 64 1.09 18.38 13.59
N ASP A 65 0.15 19.31 13.56
CA ASP A 65 0.44 20.74 13.37
C ASP A 65 1.46 21.25 14.41
#